data_AF-A0A3X7HKF5-F1
#
_entry.id   AF-A0A3X7HKF5-F1
#
_cell.length_a   1.000
_cell.length_b   1.000
_cell.length_c   1.000
_cell.angle_alpha   90.00
_cell.angle_beta   90.00
_cell.angle_gamma   90.00
#
_symmetry.space_group_name_H-M   'P 1'
#
loop_
_entity.id
_entity.type
_entity.pdbx_description
1 polymer ?
#
loop_
_entity_poly.entity_id
_entity_poly.type
_entity_poly.pdbx_seq_one_letter_code
_entity_poly.pdbx_strand_id
1 'polypeptide(L)'
;IGQFADVKGGKRLPKGESLIAENTGFPYIRAGQLKNGTVLPEGQLYLEEYIQKSISRYTVSSGDLYITIVGACIGDAGIIPDVYNNANLTENAAKICNLNENIFNRFLSLWLRSSYLQDIINSEIKSGAQGKLALARIKSLPLILPPLQEQHEIVRRVEQLFAYADTIEKQVNNALTRVNSLTQSILAKAFRGELTAQWRAENPELISGENSAAALLEKIKAERAASGGKKTSRKKA
;
A
#
# COMPACT_ATOMS: atom_id res chain seq x y z
N ILE A 1 19.07 0.96 -21.30
CA ILE A 1 17.65 0.61 -21.65
C ILE A 1 17.30 1.00 -23.09
N GLY A 2 17.60 2.21 -23.54
CA GLY A 2 17.10 2.77 -24.81
C GLY A 2 17.56 2.07 -26.10
N GLN A 3 18.48 1.11 -26.02
CA GLN A 3 18.84 0.23 -27.15
C GLN A 3 17.78 -0.86 -27.39
N PHE A 4 16.98 -1.19 -26.37
CA PHE A 4 16.06 -2.33 -26.39
C PHE A 4 14.59 -1.94 -26.19
N ALA A 5 14.30 -0.65 -25.99
CA ALA A 5 12.96 -0.19 -25.67
C ALA A 5 12.78 1.30 -25.97
N ASP A 6 11.54 1.69 -26.26
CA ASP A 6 11.13 3.09 -26.35
C ASP A 6 10.85 3.66 -24.96
N VAL A 7 11.34 4.86 -24.69
CA VAL A 7 11.00 5.63 -23.47
C VAL A 7 10.23 6.88 -23.88
N LYS A 8 8.97 6.98 -23.44
CA LYS A 8 8.03 8.05 -23.79
C LYS A 8 7.42 8.67 -22.52
N GLY A 9 7.38 9.99 -22.43
CA GLY A 9 6.78 10.68 -21.27
C GLY A 9 5.25 10.67 -21.31
N GLY A 10 4.61 10.83 -20.15
CA GLY A 10 3.19 11.17 -20.07
C GLY A 10 2.91 12.67 -20.28
N LYS A 11 1.67 13.10 -20.02
CA LYS A 11 1.23 14.47 -20.28
C LYS A 11 0.34 15.02 -19.19
N ARG A 12 0.59 16.28 -18.84
CA ARG A 12 -0.24 17.08 -17.94
C ARG A 12 -1.56 17.40 -18.61
N LEU A 13 -2.61 17.47 -17.81
CA LEU A 13 -3.92 17.98 -18.24
C LEU A 13 -3.78 19.35 -18.92
N PRO A 14 -4.58 19.64 -19.95
CA PRO A 14 -4.68 20.99 -20.51
C PRO A 14 -5.03 22.00 -19.42
N LYS A 15 -4.63 23.26 -19.62
CA LYS A 15 -4.81 24.31 -18.61
C LYS A 15 -6.32 24.55 -18.37
N GLY A 16 -6.73 24.50 -17.11
CA GLY A 16 -8.14 24.71 -16.70
C GLY A 16 -8.95 23.42 -16.60
N GLU A 17 -8.42 22.30 -17.10
CA GLU A 17 -9.09 21.00 -17.04
C GLU A 17 -8.86 20.30 -15.70
N SER A 18 -9.82 19.46 -15.31
CA SER A 18 -9.80 18.67 -14.08
C SER A 18 -10.16 17.21 -14.36
N LEU A 19 -9.78 16.33 -13.43
CA LEU A 19 -10.20 14.93 -13.44
C LEU A 19 -11.48 14.78 -12.63
N ILE A 20 -12.31 13.80 -13.00
CA ILE A 20 -13.55 13.48 -12.30
C ILE A 20 -13.52 12.08 -11.68
N ALA A 21 -14.33 11.85 -10.65
CA ALA A 21 -14.43 10.56 -9.98
C ALA A 21 -15.37 9.58 -10.71
N GLU A 22 -16.30 10.09 -11.51
CA GLU A 22 -17.19 9.28 -12.35
C GLU A 22 -16.39 8.55 -13.43
N ASN A 23 -16.71 7.26 -13.63
CA ASN A 23 -16.01 6.44 -14.60
C ASN A 23 -16.50 6.72 -16.02
N THR A 24 -15.72 7.50 -16.76
CA THR A 24 -15.95 7.82 -18.18
C THR A 24 -15.38 6.78 -19.16
N GLY A 25 -14.71 5.74 -18.66
CA GLY A 25 -13.94 4.81 -19.48
C GLY A 25 -12.54 5.30 -19.86
N PHE A 26 -12.13 6.52 -19.44
CA PHE A 26 -10.81 7.08 -19.73
C PHE A 26 -9.98 7.30 -18.46
N PRO A 27 -9.42 6.23 -17.85
CA PRO A 27 -8.64 6.35 -16.63
C PRO A 27 -7.38 7.19 -16.86
N TYR A 28 -7.08 8.08 -15.90
CA TYR A 28 -5.84 8.84 -15.85
C TYR A 28 -4.97 8.34 -14.71
N ILE A 29 -3.78 7.82 -15.04
CA ILE A 29 -2.83 7.28 -14.07
C ILE A 29 -1.99 8.42 -13.51
N ARG A 30 -2.06 8.61 -12.18
CA ARG A 30 -1.27 9.62 -11.46
C ARG A 30 -0.07 9.00 -10.78
N ALA A 31 0.97 9.79 -10.54
CA ALA A 31 2.23 9.31 -9.96
C ALA A 31 2.05 8.65 -8.58
N GLY A 32 1.08 9.10 -7.77
CA GLY A 32 0.80 8.48 -6.46
C GLY A 32 0.32 7.03 -6.53
N GLN A 33 -0.22 6.60 -7.68
CA GLN A 33 -0.69 5.23 -7.91
C GLN A 33 0.41 4.30 -8.43
N LEU A 34 1.52 4.87 -8.91
CA LEU A 34 2.59 4.13 -9.57
C LEU A 34 3.59 3.60 -8.53
N LYS A 35 3.29 2.47 -7.88
CA LYS A 35 4.07 1.95 -6.75
C LYS A 35 4.06 0.43 -6.68
N ASN A 36 5.03 -0.13 -5.95
CA ASN A 36 5.08 -1.55 -5.63
C ASN A 36 5.05 -2.47 -6.87
N GLY A 37 5.61 -2.03 -8.00
CA GLY A 37 5.64 -2.81 -9.23
C GLY A 37 4.32 -2.82 -10.04
N THR A 38 3.30 -2.06 -9.64
CA THR A 38 1.97 -2.05 -10.26
C THR A 38 1.30 -0.67 -10.22
N VAL A 39 0.09 -0.55 -10.76
CA VAL A 39 -0.76 0.64 -10.62
C VAL A 39 -1.80 0.35 -9.53
N LEU A 40 -1.76 1.13 -8.45
CA LEU A 40 -2.69 1.04 -7.33
C LEU A 40 -4.08 1.61 -7.72
N PRO A 41 -5.18 0.86 -7.52
CA PRO A 41 -6.52 1.26 -7.96
C PRO A 41 -7.14 2.37 -7.12
N GLU A 42 -6.64 2.62 -5.91
CA GLU A 42 -7.25 3.51 -4.94
C GLU A 42 -7.31 4.96 -5.45
N GLY A 43 -8.50 5.56 -5.36
CA GLY A 43 -8.74 6.95 -5.74
C GLY A 43 -8.65 7.21 -7.24
N GLN A 44 -8.80 6.20 -8.11
CA GLN A 44 -8.79 6.36 -9.56
C GLN A 44 -9.70 7.51 -10.03
N LEU A 45 -9.16 8.38 -10.87
CA LEU A 45 -9.93 9.45 -11.54
C LEU A 45 -9.86 9.31 -13.06
N TYR A 46 -10.79 9.96 -13.73
CA TYR A 46 -11.02 9.79 -15.16
C TYR A 46 -10.99 11.14 -15.88
N LEU A 47 -10.69 11.07 -17.17
CA LEU A 47 -10.78 12.19 -18.11
C LEU A 47 -12.18 12.24 -18.70
N GLU A 48 -12.68 13.44 -18.95
CA GLU A 48 -13.76 13.58 -19.94
C GLU A 48 -13.26 13.27 -21.34
N GLU A 49 -14.16 12.80 -22.21
CA GLU A 49 -13.80 12.32 -23.56
C GLU A 49 -13.08 13.40 -24.38
N TYR A 50 -13.53 14.66 -24.32
CA TYR A 50 -12.90 15.75 -25.08
C TYR A 50 -11.47 16.02 -24.59
N ILE A 51 -11.22 15.90 -23.28
CA ILE A 51 -9.88 16.03 -22.69
C ILE A 51 -9.01 14.87 -23.19
N GLN A 52 -9.51 13.64 -23.11
CA GLN A 52 -8.80 12.46 -23.57
C GLN A 52 -8.38 12.59 -25.03
N LYS A 53 -9.28 13.04 -25.92
CA LYS A 53 -8.97 13.28 -27.35
C LYS A 53 -7.79 14.23 -27.53
N SER A 54 -7.72 15.30 -26.74
CA SER A 54 -6.64 16.30 -26.81
C SER A 54 -5.26 15.77 -26.39
N ILE A 55 -5.21 14.73 -25.54
CA ILE A 55 -3.96 14.09 -25.06
C ILE A 55 -3.88 12.60 -25.41
N SER A 56 -4.59 12.19 -26.46
CA SER A 56 -4.77 10.78 -26.89
C SER A 56 -3.48 10.02 -27.19
N ARG A 57 -2.36 10.73 -27.46
CA ARG A 57 -1.04 10.13 -27.69
C ARG A 57 -0.31 9.69 -26.43
N TYR A 58 -0.77 10.11 -25.26
CA TYR A 58 -0.08 9.90 -23.98
C TYR A 58 -0.72 8.77 -23.19
N THR A 59 -1.00 7.67 -23.87
CA THR A 59 -1.59 6.46 -23.30
C THR A 59 -0.54 5.39 -23.05
N VAL A 60 -0.86 4.44 -22.18
CA VAL A 60 -0.11 3.21 -21.95
C VAL A 60 -0.87 2.00 -22.47
N SER A 61 -0.14 0.92 -22.75
CA SER A 61 -0.72 -0.38 -23.09
C SER A 61 -0.45 -1.39 -21.99
N SER A 62 -1.30 -2.41 -21.90
CA SER A 62 -1.05 -3.54 -20.99
C SER A 62 0.33 -4.15 -21.22
N GLY A 63 1.06 -4.40 -20.14
CA GLY A 63 2.41 -4.96 -20.22
C GLY A 63 3.53 -3.94 -20.51
N ASP A 64 3.19 -2.70 -20.88
CA ASP A 64 4.16 -1.58 -20.83
C ASP A 64 4.70 -1.47 -19.40
N LEU A 65 5.92 -0.96 -19.24
CA LEU A 65 6.42 -0.57 -17.93
C LEU A 65 6.25 0.93 -17.73
N TYR A 66 6.19 1.33 -16.47
CA TYR A 66 6.31 2.74 -16.08
C TYR A 66 7.57 2.97 -15.25
N ILE A 67 8.01 4.22 -15.22
CA ILE A 67 8.92 4.76 -14.22
C ILE A 67 8.51 6.20 -13.88
N THR A 68 8.38 6.51 -12.61
CA THR A 68 8.11 7.87 -12.12
C THR A 68 9.36 8.74 -12.28
N ILE A 69 9.15 9.99 -12.68
CA ILE A 69 10.25 10.91 -13.06
C ILE A 69 10.27 12.21 -12.27
N VAL A 70 9.20 12.52 -11.51
CA VAL A 70 9.11 13.72 -10.66
C VAL A 70 8.43 13.37 -9.33
N GLY A 71 8.84 14.05 -8.25
CA GLY A 71 8.20 14.00 -6.94
C GLY A 71 8.89 13.08 -5.93
N ALA A 72 8.20 12.75 -4.83
CA ALA A 72 8.75 11.89 -3.78
C ALA A 72 8.93 10.42 -4.20
N CYS A 73 8.35 10.03 -5.33
CA CYS A 73 8.29 8.66 -5.80
C CYS A 73 9.26 8.38 -6.95
N ILE A 74 10.18 9.31 -7.31
CA ILE A 74 11.05 9.15 -8.49
C ILE A 74 11.80 7.82 -8.44
N GLY A 75 11.79 7.08 -9.55
CA GLY A 75 12.42 5.77 -9.65
C GLY A 75 11.47 4.60 -9.39
N ASP A 76 10.30 4.84 -8.77
CA ASP A 76 9.24 3.83 -8.69
C ASP A 76 8.88 3.36 -10.10
N ALA A 77 8.92 2.05 -10.28
CA ALA A 77 8.71 1.40 -11.56
C ALA A 77 7.82 0.16 -11.41
N GLY A 78 7.23 -0.28 -12.50
CA GLY A 78 6.29 -1.40 -12.49
C GLY A 78 5.72 -1.70 -13.86
N ILE A 79 4.80 -2.64 -13.91
CA ILE A 79 4.11 -3.04 -15.14
C ILE A 79 2.70 -2.47 -15.11
N ILE A 80 2.23 -2.00 -16.26
CA ILE A 80 0.86 -1.55 -16.47
C ILE A 80 -0.07 -2.77 -16.53
N PRO A 81 -1.03 -2.91 -15.60
CA PRO A 81 -2.00 -4.01 -15.60
C PRO A 81 -3.01 -3.89 -16.74
N ASP A 82 -3.69 -5.00 -17.04
CA ASP A 82 -4.67 -5.09 -18.13
C ASP A 82 -5.82 -4.08 -18.02
N VAL A 83 -6.29 -3.82 -16.79
CA VAL A 83 -7.36 -2.85 -16.50
C VAL A 83 -7.00 -1.41 -16.91
N TYR A 84 -5.71 -1.13 -17.09
CA TYR A 84 -5.19 0.18 -17.48
C TYR A 84 -4.77 0.25 -18.97
N ASN A 85 -5.18 -0.72 -19.79
CA ASN A 85 -4.95 -0.62 -21.22
C ASN A 85 -5.58 0.67 -21.78
N ASN A 86 -4.82 1.40 -22.60
CA ASN A 86 -5.19 2.71 -23.17
C ASN A 86 -5.42 3.83 -22.16
N ALA A 87 -5.07 3.65 -20.88
CA ALA A 87 -5.14 4.70 -19.88
C ALA A 87 -4.14 5.82 -20.19
N ASN A 88 -4.49 7.07 -19.84
CA ASN A 88 -3.58 8.20 -19.99
C ASN A 88 -2.57 8.26 -18.83
N LEU A 89 -1.31 8.55 -19.14
CA LEU A 89 -0.23 8.64 -18.16
C LEU A 89 0.11 10.10 -17.85
N THR A 90 0.24 10.43 -16.57
CA THR A 90 0.71 11.74 -16.10
C THR A 90 2.12 12.10 -16.60
N GLU A 91 2.38 13.39 -16.76
CA GLU A 91 3.71 13.97 -17.04
C GLU A 91 4.78 13.65 -16.00
N ASN A 92 4.37 13.22 -14.81
CA ASN A 92 5.27 12.86 -13.71
C ASN A 92 5.78 11.41 -13.82
N ALA A 93 5.43 10.71 -14.91
CA ALA A 93 5.92 9.39 -15.23
C ALA A 93 6.28 9.27 -16.72
N ALA A 94 7.09 8.27 -17.01
CA ALA A 94 7.42 7.83 -18.34
C ALA A 94 7.01 6.37 -18.51
N LYS A 95 6.56 6.00 -19.70
CA LYS A 95 6.39 4.61 -20.10
C LYS A 95 7.63 4.08 -20.82
N ILE A 96 7.91 2.81 -20.61
CA ILE A 96 8.89 2.02 -21.33
C ILE A 96 8.09 0.96 -22.10
N CYS A 97 8.14 1.03 -23.42
CA CYS A 97 7.27 0.29 -24.33
C CYS A 97 8.06 -0.22 -25.53
N ASN A 98 7.41 -1.00 -26.41
CA ASN A 98 8.05 -1.57 -27.60
C ASN A 98 9.36 -2.31 -27.26
N LEU A 99 9.28 -3.21 -26.27
CA LEU A 99 10.43 -3.99 -25.84
C LEU A 99 10.91 -4.88 -26.97
N ASN A 100 12.22 -4.96 -27.13
CA ASN A 100 12.86 -5.95 -27.98
C ASN A 100 12.49 -7.36 -27.49
N GLU A 101 12.38 -8.31 -28.43
CA GLU A 101 12.02 -9.71 -28.18
C GLU A 101 12.93 -10.42 -27.16
N ASN A 102 14.16 -9.95 -26.99
CA ASN A 102 15.12 -10.50 -26.02
C ASN A 102 14.92 -10.00 -24.58
N ILE A 103 13.89 -9.18 -24.31
CA ILE A 103 13.59 -8.65 -22.98
C ILE A 103 12.24 -9.16 -22.48
N PHE A 104 12.28 -9.88 -21.37
CA PHE A 104 11.07 -10.18 -20.61
C PHE A 104 10.68 -8.98 -19.72
N ASN A 105 9.47 -8.45 -19.91
CA ASN A 105 9.01 -7.26 -19.20
C ASN A 105 9.03 -7.41 -17.66
N ARG A 106 8.68 -8.58 -17.12
CA ARG A 106 8.73 -8.85 -15.68
C ARG A 106 10.14 -8.81 -15.12
N PHE A 107 11.12 -9.31 -15.88
CA PHE A 107 12.52 -9.18 -15.51
C PHE A 107 12.94 -7.71 -15.50
N LEU A 108 12.62 -6.95 -16.54
CA LEU A 108 12.94 -5.52 -16.58
C LEU A 108 12.29 -4.74 -15.43
N SER A 109 11.05 -5.09 -15.05
CA SER A 109 10.37 -4.49 -13.89
C SER A 109 11.10 -4.75 -12.58
N LEU A 110 11.60 -5.98 -12.38
CA LEU A 110 12.42 -6.33 -11.22
C LEU A 110 13.77 -5.61 -11.24
N TRP A 111 14.43 -5.57 -12.39
CA TRP A 111 15.71 -4.87 -12.57
C TRP A 111 15.58 -3.38 -12.23
N LEU A 112 14.54 -2.73 -12.75
CA LEU A 112 14.26 -1.31 -12.48
C LEU A 112 14.09 -1.01 -10.99
N ARG A 113 13.53 -1.97 -10.24
CA ARG A 113 13.30 -1.86 -8.79
C ARG A 113 14.42 -2.43 -7.92
N SER A 114 15.49 -2.96 -8.52
CA SER A 114 16.62 -3.48 -7.76
C SER A 114 17.31 -2.36 -6.97
N SER A 115 17.84 -2.68 -5.79
CA SER A 115 18.58 -1.72 -4.97
C SER A 115 19.72 -1.06 -5.76
N TYR A 116 20.48 -1.87 -6.51
CA TYR A 116 21.56 -1.40 -7.36
C TYR A 116 21.13 -0.29 -8.33
N LEU A 117 20.04 -0.50 -9.09
CA LEU A 117 19.61 0.50 -10.07
C LEU A 117 18.97 1.71 -9.38
N GLN A 118 18.26 1.50 -8.26
CA GLN A 118 17.70 2.59 -7.47
C GLN A 118 18.79 3.49 -6.88
N ASP A 119 19.92 2.94 -6.44
CA ASP A 119 21.07 3.72 -5.98
C ASP A 119 21.64 4.60 -7.09
N ILE A 120 21.75 4.07 -8.31
CA ILE A 120 22.16 4.83 -9.49
C ILE A 120 21.16 5.95 -9.78
N ILE A 121 19.87 5.66 -9.83
CA ILE A 121 18.82 6.66 -10.05
C ILE A 121 18.89 7.77 -8.99
N ASN A 122 19.03 7.40 -7.71
CA ASN A 122 19.15 8.36 -6.61
C ASN A 122 20.40 9.23 -6.71
N SER A 123 21.53 8.66 -7.14
CA SER A 123 22.77 9.42 -7.37
C SER A 123 22.62 10.45 -8.50
N GLU A 124 21.97 10.04 -9.60
CA GLU A 124 21.71 10.90 -10.76
C GLU A 124 20.79 12.07 -10.38
N ILE A 125 19.74 11.82 -9.60
CA ILE A 125 18.81 12.86 -9.13
C ILE A 125 19.53 13.89 -8.26
N LYS A 126 20.38 13.45 -7.31
CA LYS A 126 21.13 14.35 -6.42
C LYS A 126 22.11 15.24 -7.19
N SER A 127 22.68 14.73 -8.28
CA SER A 127 23.59 15.48 -9.15
C SER A 127 22.88 16.46 -10.08
N GLY A 128 21.58 16.26 -10.34
CA GLY A 128 20.80 17.05 -11.28
C GLY A 128 20.16 18.29 -10.65
N ALA A 129 20.34 19.45 -11.28
CA ALA A 129 19.83 20.74 -10.79
C ALA A 129 18.28 20.85 -10.68
N GLN A 130 17.51 19.92 -11.27
CA GLN A 130 16.05 20.04 -11.40
C GLN A 130 15.22 19.00 -10.63
N GLY A 131 15.83 18.10 -9.84
CA GLY A 131 15.07 17.10 -9.07
C GLY A 131 14.14 16.22 -9.91
N LYS A 132 14.48 16.01 -11.19
CA LYS A 132 13.69 15.28 -12.19
C LYS A 132 14.57 14.26 -12.91
N LEU A 133 14.05 13.05 -13.10
CA LEU A 133 14.71 12.03 -13.92
C LEU A 133 14.39 12.26 -15.41
N ALA A 134 15.36 12.76 -16.16
CA ALA A 134 15.18 13.03 -17.59
C ALA A 134 14.99 11.73 -18.40
N LEU A 135 14.19 11.77 -19.47
CA LEU A 135 13.96 10.60 -20.34
C LEU A 135 15.25 10.07 -20.97
N ALA A 136 16.18 10.97 -21.31
CA ALA A 136 17.50 10.60 -21.83
C ALA A 136 18.30 9.78 -20.80
N ARG A 137 18.19 10.10 -19.50
CA ARG A 137 18.84 9.35 -18.43
C ARG A 137 18.24 7.96 -18.25
N ILE A 138 16.91 7.83 -18.35
CA ILE A 138 16.25 6.50 -18.33
C ILE A 138 16.79 5.62 -19.47
N LYS A 139 16.95 6.19 -20.67
CA LYS A 139 17.50 5.46 -21.82
C LYS A 139 18.94 4.97 -21.54
N SER A 140 19.76 5.78 -20.87
CA SER A 140 21.15 5.46 -20.56
C SER A 140 21.34 4.61 -19.30
N LEU A 141 20.29 4.32 -18.53
CA LEU A 141 20.40 3.44 -17.35
C LEU A 141 21.02 2.09 -17.74
N PRO A 142 21.97 1.59 -16.93
CA PRO A 142 22.62 0.31 -17.20
C PRO A 142 21.58 -0.81 -17.12
N LEU A 143 21.74 -1.78 -18.02
CA LEU A 143 20.90 -2.96 -18.09
C LEU A 143 21.80 -4.18 -18.24
N ILE A 144 21.80 -5.04 -17.23
CA ILE A 144 22.37 -6.38 -17.33
C ILE A 144 21.30 -7.26 -17.97
N LEU A 145 21.58 -7.79 -19.16
CA LEU A 145 20.61 -8.54 -19.93
C LEU A 145 21.09 -10.00 -20.10
N PRO A 146 20.71 -10.90 -19.18
CA PRO A 146 20.99 -12.32 -19.33
C PRO A 146 20.09 -12.94 -20.44
N PRO A 147 20.36 -14.17 -20.90
CA PRO A 147 19.49 -14.86 -21.85
C PRO A 147 18.05 -14.97 -21.36
N LEU A 148 17.06 -15.00 -22.27
CA LEU A 148 15.63 -15.04 -21.93
C LEU A 148 15.27 -16.15 -20.94
N GLN A 149 15.85 -17.34 -21.10
CA GLN A 149 15.61 -18.46 -20.18
C GLN A 149 16.03 -18.13 -18.75
N GLU A 150 17.18 -17.46 -18.57
CA GLU A 150 17.66 -17.02 -17.27
C GLU A 150 16.81 -15.88 -16.71
N GLN A 151 16.35 -14.94 -17.56
CA GLN A 151 15.40 -13.90 -17.15
C GLN A 151 14.12 -14.52 -16.56
N HIS A 152 13.56 -15.53 -17.22
CA HIS A 152 12.38 -16.25 -16.71
C HIS A 152 12.65 -16.97 -15.39
N GLU A 153 13.81 -17.63 -15.25
CA GLU A 153 14.17 -18.33 -14.02
C GLU A 153 14.39 -17.34 -12.85
N ILE A 154 15.02 -16.19 -13.09
CA ILE A 154 15.16 -15.11 -12.10
C ILE A 154 13.79 -14.65 -11.64
N VAL A 155 12.89 -14.32 -12.57
CA VAL A 155 11.53 -13.87 -12.24
C VAL A 155 10.80 -14.94 -11.42
N ARG A 156 10.85 -16.21 -11.84
CA ARG A 156 10.21 -17.32 -11.12
C ARG A 156 10.67 -17.42 -9.67
N ARG A 157 11.97 -17.37 -9.41
CA ARG A 157 12.52 -17.44 -8.05
C ARG A 157 12.12 -16.25 -7.20
N VAL A 158 12.15 -15.05 -7.77
CA VAL A 158 11.78 -13.83 -7.04
C VAL A 158 10.27 -13.83 -6.72
N GLU A 159 9.41 -14.22 -7.65
CA GLU A 159 7.97 -14.35 -7.42
C GLU A 159 7.64 -15.40 -6.36
N GLN A 160 8.39 -16.53 -6.32
CA GLN A 160 8.26 -17.53 -5.25
C GLN A 160 8.57 -16.95 -3.86
N LEU A 161 9.61 -16.11 -3.76
CA LEU A 161 9.96 -15.45 -2.49
C LEU A 161 8.92 -14.43 -2.06
N PHE A 162 8.37 -13.64 -2.99
CA PHE A 162 7.27 -12.72 -2.69
C PHE A 162 6.01 -13.45 -2.22
N ALA A 163 5.62 -14.55 -2.89
CA ALA A 163 4.47 -15.35 -2.47
C ALA A 163 4.65 -15.97 -1.07
N TYR A 164 5.89 -16.36 -0.73
CA TYR A 164 6.21 -16.84 0.61
C TYR A 164 6.09 -15.72 1.66
N ALA A 165 6.59 -14.52 1.36
CA ALA A 165 6.45 -13.35 2.23
C ALA A 165 4.97 -12.98 2.47
N ASP A 166 4.14 -12.96 1.42
CA ASP A 166 2.70 -12.70 1.52
C ASP A 166 1.99 -13.73 2.43
N THR A 167 2.46 -14.99 2.38
CA THR A 167 1.91 -16.06 3.22
C THR A 167 2.23 -15.80 4.70
N ILE A 168 3.44 -15.36 5.01
CA ILE A 168 3.85 -15.00 6.39
C ILE A 168 3.02 -13.82 6.90
N GLU A 169 2.87 -12.77 6.09
CA GLU A 169 2.09 -11.59 6.48
C GLU A 169 0.63 -11.95 6.80
N LYS A 170 0.01 -12.80 5.97
CA LYS A 170 -1.33 -13.33 6.23
C LYS A 170 -1.40 -14.13 7.53
N GLN A 171 -0.40 -14.96 7.83
CA GLN A 171 -0.36 -15.72 9.07
C GLN A 171 -0.28 -14.81 10.30
N VAL A 172 0.55 -13.77 10.25
CA VAL A 172 0.69 -12.79 11.33
C VAL A 172 -0.62 -12.03 11.57
N ASN A 173 -1.26 -11.54 10.50
CA ASN A 173 -2.54 -10.83 10.61
C ASN A 173 -3.64 -11.73 11.20
N ASN A 174 -3.72 -12.99 10.77
CA ASN A 174 -4.67 -13.96 11.32
C ASN A 174 -4.40 -14.25 12.80
N ALA A 175 -3.12 -14.36 13.21
CA ALA A 175 -2.76 -14.55 14.61
C ALA A 175 -3.18 -13.34 15.47
N LEU A 176 -2.97 -12.11 14.97
CA LEU A 176 -3.40 -10.89 15.66
C LEU A 176 -4.91 -10.83 15.85
N THR A 177 -5.69 -11.17 14.82
CA THR A 177 -7.15 -11.25 14.93
C THR A 177 -7.59 -12.28 15.98
N ARG A 178 -6.93 -13.43 16.05
CA ARG A 178 -7.22 -14.46 17.06
C ARG A 178 -6.92 -13.97 18.47
N VAL A 179 -5.80 -13.30 18.70
CA VAL A 179 -5.45 -12.72 20.01
C VAL A 179 -6.49 -11.71 20.45
N ASN A 180 -6.93 -10.82 19.55
CA ASN A 180 -7.96 -9.83 19.85
C ASN A 180 -9.30 -10.49 20.22
N SER A 181 -9.73 -11.49 19.45
CA SER A 181 -10.97 -12.24 19.72
C SER A 181 -10.90 -13.00 21.05
N LEU A 182 -9.79 -13.68 21.32
CA LEU A 182 -9.57 -14.40 22.57
C LEU A 182 -9.59 -13.46 23.77
N THR A 183 -8.94 -12.30 23.67
CA THR A 183 -8.93 -11.28 24.72
C THR A 183 -10.35 -10.80 25.05
N GLN A 184 -11.15 -10.49 24.02
CA GLN A 184 -12.55 -10.11 24.21
C GLN A 184 -13.38 -11.23 24.84
N SER A 185 -13.17 -12.48 24.42
CA SER A 185 -13.85 -13.64 25.00
C SER A 185 -13.49 -13.84 26.47
N ILE A 186 -12.20 -13.77 26.82
CA ILE A 186 -11.72 -13.89 28.19
C ILE A 186 -12.31 -12.78 29.06
N LEU A 187 -12.29 -11.52 28.61
CA LEU A 187 -12.88 -10.41 29.35
C LEU A 187 -14.38 -10.61 29.57
N ALA A 188 -15.11 -11.03 28.54
CA ALA A 188 -16.54 -11.32 28.66
C ALA A 188 -16.81 -12.44 29.69
N LYS A 189 -16.04 -13.53 29.64
CA LYS A 189 -16.14 -14.63 30.61
C LYS A 189 -15.75 -14.20 32.02
N ALA A 190 -14.73 -13.35 32.15
CA ALA A 190 -14.29 -12.81 33.44
C ALA A 190 -15.38 -11.94 34.08
N PHE A 191 -16.00 -11.03 33.31
CA PHE A 191 -17.07 -10.15 33.80
C PHE A 191 -18.36 -10.90 34.14
N ARG A 192 -18.69 -11.98 33.41
CA ARG A 192 -19.79 -12.88 33.79
C ARG A 192 -19.46 -13.75 35.00
N GLY A 193 -18.21 -13.72 35.47
CA GLY A 193 -17.74 -14.53 36.58
C GLY A 193 -17.60 -16.02 36.24
N GLU A 194 -17.70 -16.39 34.96
CA GLU A 194 -17.58 -17.77 34.49
C GLU A 194 -16.19 -18.35 34.80
N LEU A 195 -15.14 -17.52 34.70
CA LEU A 195 -13.76 -17.94 34.96
C LEU A 195 -13.47 -18.28 36.43
N THR A 196 -14.30 -17.81 37.36
CA THR A 196 -14.16 -18.05 38.80
C THR A 196 -15.33 -18.86 39.37
N ALA A 197 -16.22 -19.38 38.52
CA ALA A 197 -17.43 -20.08 38.94
C ALA A 197 -17.12 -21.31 39.82
N GLN A 198 -16.16 -22.13 39.41
CA GLN A 198 -15.73 -23.30 40.19
C GLN A 198 -15.16 -22.90 41.55
N TRP A 199 -14.21 -21.95 41.58
CA TRP A 199 -13.62 -21.47 42.83
C TRP A 199 -14.68 -20.91 43.80
N ARG A 200 -15.67 -20.17 43.29
CA ARG A 200 -16.79 -19.65 44.11
C ARG A 200 -17.66 -20.76 44.67
N ALA A 201 -17.88 -21.84 43.91
CA ALA A 201 -18.66 -22.99 44.37
C ALA A 201 -17.92 -23.78 45.46
N GLU A 202 -16.60 -23.83 45.38
CA GLU A 202 -15.73 -24.51 46.35
C GLU A 202 -15.45 -23.68 47.62
N ASN A 203 -15.68 -22.36 47.59
CA ASN A 203 -15.35 -21.43 48.69
C ASN A 203 -16.53 -20.49 49.05
N PRO A 204 -17.73 -21.02 49.39
CA PRO A 204 -18.93 -20.21 49.61
C PRO A 204 -18.85 -19.28 50.83
N GLU A 205 -18.13 -19.65 51.88
CA GLU A 205 -17.92 -18.86 53.10
C GLU A 205 -17.13 -17.56 52.85
N LEU A 206 -16.23 -17.55 51.85
CA LEU A 206 -15.41 -16.38 51.55
C LEU A 206 -16.14 -15.28 50.77
N ILE A 207 -17.30 -15.61 50.17
CA ILE A 207 -18.05 -14.71 49.27
C ILE A 207 -19.50 -14.48 49.72
N SER A 208 -19.87 -14.96 50.91
CA SER A 208 -21.21 -14.84 51.48
C SER A 208 -21.24 -13.86 52.67
N GLY A 209 -22.43 -13.55 53.18
CA GLY A 209 -22.61 -12.62 54.29
C GLY A 209 -22.06 -11.21 53.99
N GLU A 210 -21.21 -10.70 54.88
CA GLU A 210 -20.60 -9.37 54.77
C GLU A 210 -19.62 -9.23 53.58
N ASN A 211 -19.09 -10.35 53.07
CA ASN A 211 -18.18 -10.40 51.92
C ASN A 211 -18.93 -10.58 50.59
N SER A 212 -20.26 -10.63 50.62
CA SER A 212 -21.08 -10.77 49.42
C SER A 212 -21.04 -9.52 48.54
N ALA A 213 -21.20 -9.72 47.23
CA ALA A 213 -21.27 -8.61 46.28
C ALA A 213 -22.42 -7.64 46.59
N ALA A 214 -23.55 -8.14 47.12
CA ALA A 214 -24.68 -7.32 47.54
C ALA A 214 -24.33 -6.44 48.75
N ALA A 215 -23.68 -7.01 49.77
CA ALA A 215 -23.24 -6.26 50.95
C ALA A 215 -22.21 -5.18 50.58
N LEU A 216 -21.28 -5.48 49.66
CA LEU A 216 -20.32 -4.51 49.15
C LEU A 216 -20.98 -3.40 48.33
N LEU A 217 -21.97 -3.73 47.50
CA LEU A 217 -22.73 -2.74 46.71
C LEU A 217 -23.45 -1.75 47.62
N GLU A 218 -24.11 -2.24 48.67
CA GLU A 218 -24.80 -1.38 49.64
C GLU A 218 -23.81 -0.49 50.40
N LYS A 219 -22.64 -1.00 50.79
CA LYS A 219 -21.55 -0.18 51.36
C LYS A 219 -21.10 0.93 50.39
N ILE A 220 -20.85 0.61 49.12
CA ILE A 220 -20.45 1.59 48.10
C ILE A 220 -21.55 2.65 47.87
N LYS A 221 -22.82 2.25 47.84
CA LYS A 221 -23.95 3.20 47.70
C LYS A 221 -24.02 4.14 48.91
N ALA A 222 -23.92 3.60 50.12
CA ALA A 222 -23.92 4.39 51.35
C ALA A 222 -22.75 5.37 51.39
N GLU A 223 -21.53 4.93 51.05
CA GLU A 223 -20.35 5.79 50.97
C GLU A 223 -20.49 6.87 49.90
N ARG A 224 -21.02 6.55 48.71
CA ARG A 224 -21.26 7.53 47.63
C ARG A 224 -22.32 8.55 47.99
N ALA A 225 -23.37 8.15 48.70
CA ALA A 225 -24.39 9.06 49.21
C ALA A 225 -23.81 9.99 50.28
N ALA A 226 -22.99 9.46 51.20
CA ALA A 226 -22.32 10.23 52.25
C ALA A 226 -21.23 11.18 51.71
N SER A 227 -20.57 10.82 50.60
CA SER A 227 -19.50 11.64 49.98
C SER A 227 -20.00 12.71 48.98
N GLY A 228 -21.32 12.84 48.81
CA GLY A 228 -21.99 14.04 48.28
C GLY A 228 -21.29 14.74 47.12
N GLY A 229 -21.30 14.16 45.91
CA GLY A 229 -21.16 14.90 44.65
C GLY A 229 -19.96 15.84 44.46
N LYS A 230 -18.84 15.69 45.18
CA LYS A 230 -17.63 16.48 44.91
C LYS A 230 -17.00 16.03 43.58
N LYS A 231 -17.40 16.69 42.48
CA LYS A 231 -16.68 16.66 41.20
C LYS A 231 -15.29 17.28 41.40
N THR A 232 -14.29 16.47 41.74
CA THR A 232 -12.90 16.85 41.51
C THR A 232 -12.63 16.69 40.02
N SER A 233 -12.62 17.81 39.29
CA SER A 233 -12.05 17.84 37.95
C SER A 233 -10.55 17.52 38.06
N ARG A 234 -10.19 16.24 37.85
CA ARG A 234 -8.80 15.89 37.59
C ARG A 234 -8.42 16.54 36.26
N LYS A 235 -7.64 17.62 36.32
CA LYS A 235 -6.93 18.16 35.15
C LYS A 235 -6.15 17.00 34.51
N LYS A 236 -6.42 16.77 33.23
CA LYS A 236 -5.67 15.86 32.37
C LYS A 236 -4.25 16.43 32.25
N ALA A 237 -3.27 15.71 32.78
CA ALA A 237 -1.88 15.82 32.32
C ALA A 237 -1.72 14.94 31.08
#